data_AF-A0A2E4USC6-F1
#
_entry.id   AF-A0A2E4USC6-F1
#
_cell.length_a   1.000
_cell.length_b   1.000
_cell.length_c   1.000
_cell.angle_alpha   90.00
_cell.angle_beta   90.00
_cell.angle_gamma   90.00
#
_symmetry.space_group_name_H-M   'P 1'
#
loop_
_entity.id
_entity.type
_entity.pdbx_description
1 polymer ?
#
loop_
_entity_poly.entity_id
_entity_poly.type
_entity_poly.pdbx_seq_one_letter_code
_entity_poly.pdbx_strand_id
1 'polypeptide(L)'
;MRNVELLVALQKNYNDWLHDFCTDSGERLYGIAALPMQDPTVAMTELERVMALGYKGVIVPGNAPKGTRYSDEVYEPIWALAEEASAPVSFHVGCTSHSPPWLKEWAATDSIALYGNTAALVQVTLVELMCHGVCERHPNLKLVVAEFNAGWIAYWLERIDQAWKREHGTNPGMPKPQNVHEIWQRQCYANIEDDQATLHTRDLIGEKH
;
A
#
# COMPACT_ATOMS: atom_id res chain seq x y z
N MET A 1 -10.01 1.82 -14.19
CA MET A 1 -11.02 2.72 -14.80
C MET A 1 -10.83 2.74 -16.32
N ARG A 2 -11.88 2.90 -17.15
CA ARG A 2 -11.73 2.91 -18.63
C ARG A 2 -11.29 4.26 -19.21
N ASN A 3 -11.40 5.35 -18.44
CA ASN A 3 -11.00 6.70 -18.85
C ASN A 3 -9.99 7.24 -17.82
N VAL A 4 -8.71 7.26 -18.19
CA VAL A 4 -7.60 7.71 -17.33
C VAL A 4 -7.60 9.23 -17.20
N GLU A 5 -7.91 9.97 -18.26
CA GLU A 5 -7.98 11.43 -18.23
C GLU A 5 -9.03 11.92 -17.23
N LEU A 6 -10.21 11.29 -17.21
CA LEU A 6 -11.25 11.58 -16.22
C LEU A 6 -10.78 11.25 -14.80
N LEU A 7 -10.10 10.12 -14.60
CA LEU A 7 -9.57 9.76 -13.28
C LEU A 7 -8.60 10.82 -12.76
N VAL A 8 -7.65 11.23 -13.59
CA VAL A 8 -6.64 12.24 -13.26
C VAL A 8 -7.32 13.57 -12.91
N ALA A 9 -8.28 14.02 -13.71
CA ALA A 9 -9.02 15.25 -13.43
C ALA A 9 -9.78 15.18 -12.10
N LEU A 10 -10.42 14.06 -11.80
CA LEU A 10 -11.16 13.86 -10.54
C LEU A 10 -10.22 13.83 -9.33
N GLN A 11 -9.12 13.08 -9.39
CA GLN A 11 -8.17 12.99 -8.28
C GLN A 11 -7.44 14.31 -8.04
N LYS A 12 -7.02 15.00 -9.09
CA LYS A 12 -6.43 16.34 -8.96
C LYS A 12 -7.40 17.31 -8.28
N ASN A 13 -8.65 17.37 -8.74
CA ASN A 13 -9.67 18.24 -8.15
C ASN A 13 -9.98 17.86 -6.70
N TYR A 14 -10.00 16.56 -6.39
CA TYR A 14 -10.16 16.06 -5.02
C TYR A 14 -8.98 16.48 -4.13
N ASN A 15 -7.75 16.37 -4.62
CA ASN A 15 -6.55 16.79 -3.89
C ASN A 15 -6.53 18.32 -3.70
N ASP A 16 -7.03 19.11 -4.65
CA ASP A 16 -7.13 20.57 -4.49
C ASP A 16 -8.16 20.89 -3.38
N TRP A 17 -9.36 20.29 -3.44
CA TRP A 17 -10.38 20.46 -2.40
C TRP A 17 -9.92 19.98 -1.01
N LEU A 18 -9.28 18.81 -0.92
CA LEU A 18 -8.85 18.22 0.34
C LEU A 18 -7.77 19.09 1.00
N HIS A 19 -6.88 19.69 0.20
CA HIS A 19 -5.86 20.59 0.69
C HIS A 19 -6.49 21.84 1.33
N ASP A 20 -7.44 22.47 0.65
CA ASP A 20 -8.17 23.64 1.16
C ASP A 20 -8.93 23.28 2.44
N PHE A 21 -9.66 22.17 2.43
CA PHE A 21 -10.44 21.69 3.57
C PHE A 21 -9.57 21.41 4.81
N CYS A 22 -8.41 20.79 4.64
CA CYS A 22 -7.51 20.50 5.75
C CYS A 22 -6.80 21.76 6.27
N THR A 23 -6.54 22.75 5.42
CA THR A 23 -5.90 24.02 5.82
C THR A 23 -6.75 24.77 6.86
N ASP A 24 -8.07 24.76 6.70
CA ASP A 24 -9.01 25.38 7.64
C ASP A 24 -9.10 24.68 9.01
N SER A 25 -8.47 23.51 9.17
CA SER A 25 -8.58 22.70 10.39
C SER A 25 -7.76 23.20 11.58
N GLY A 26 -6.81 24.11 11.35
CA GLY A 26 -5.83 24.56 12.35
C GLY A 26 -4.85 23.44 12.74
N GLU A 27 -4.25 22.78 11.76
CA GLU A 27 -3.26 21.69 11.93
C GLU A 27 -3.79 20.43 12.63
N ARG A 28 -5.11 20.18 12.58
CA ARG A 28 -5.72 18.96 13.15
C ARG A 28 -6.01 17.89 12.13
N LEU A 29 -6.22 18.28 10.87
CA LEU A 29 -6.51 17.38 9.77
C LEU A 29 -5.35 17.40 8.79
N TYR A 30 -4.87 16.21 8.43
CA TYR A 30 -3.85 16.02 7.41
C TYR A 30 -4.45 15.20 6.28
N GLY A 31 -4.60 15.83 5.12
CA GLY A 31 -5.03 15.13 3.91
C GLY A 31 -3.97 14.15 3.43
N ILE A 32 -4.41 13.05 2.84
CA ILE A 32 -3.57 12.07 2.15
C ILE A 32 -3.94 12.12 0.67
N ALA A 33 -3.01 12.57 -0.18
CA ALA A 33 -3.31 12.83 -1.59
C ALA A 33 -3.43 11.53 -2.39
N ALA A 34 -4.44 11.44 -3.24
CA ALA A 34 -4.66 10.27 -4.09
C ALA A 34 -3.83 10.36 -5.38
N LEU A 35 -3.14 9.28 -5.74
CA LEU A 35 -2.34 9.22 -6.97
C LEU A 35 -3.01 8.38 -8.08
N PRO A 36 -2.98 8.84 -9.35
CA PRO A 36 -3.53 8.14 -10.52
C PRO A 36 -2.59 7.04 -11.04
N MET A 37 -2.35 5.99 -10.25
CA MET A 37 -1.36 4.94 -10.56
C MET A 37 -1.57 4.16 -11.87
N GLN A 38 -2.70 4.35 -12.55
CA GLN A 38 -2.99 3.79 -13.89
C GLN A 38 -2.10 4.41 -14.98
N ASP A 39 -1.56 5.60 -14.75
CA ASP A 39 -0.54 6.23 -15.58
C ASP A 39 0.62 6.66 -14.67
N PRO A 40 1.72 5.89 -14.60
CA PRO A 40 2.83 6.19 -13.71
C PRO A 40 3.50 7.54 -13.97
N THR A 41 3.50 8.02 -15.21
CA THR A 41 4.04 9.34 -15.56
C THR A 41 3.18 10.43 -14.92
N VAL A 42 1.87 10.32 -15.05
CA VAL A 42 0.94 11.29 -14.44
C VAL A 42 0.93 11.17 -12.92
N ALA A 43 1.03 9.95 -12.38
CA ALA A 43 1.14 9.72 -10.94
C ALA A 43 2.39 10.38 -10.35
N MET A 44 3.52 10.31 -11.06
CA MET A 44 4.76 10.98 -10.67
C MET A 44 4.60 12.51 -10.66
N THR A 45 4.03 13.10 -11.72
CA THR A 45 3.74 14.54 -11.77
C THR A 45 2.81 14.99 -10.65
N GLU A 46 1.77 14.20 -10.34
CA GLU A 46 0.87 14.52 -9.24
C GLU A 46 1.58 14.39 -7.89
N LEU A 47 2.42 13.37 -7.69
CA LEU A 47 3.24 13.21 -6.49
C LEU A 47 4.13 14.45 -6.25
N GLU A 48 4.88 14.89 -7.27
CA GLU A 48 5.70 16.12 -7.19
C GLU A 48 4.86 17.31 -6.76
N ARG A 49 3.68 17.49 -7.39
CA ARG A 49 2.78 18.60 -7.12
C ARG A 49 2.24 18.56 -5.68
N VAL A 50 1.75 17.42 -5.21
CA VAL A 50 1.14 17.33 -3.88
C VAL A 50 2.19 17.44 -2.77
N MET A 51 3.41 16.96 -3.00
CA MET A 51 4.53 17.18 -2.08
C MET A 51 4.91 18.66 -2.02
N ALA A 52 4.94 19.36 -3.17
CA ALA A 52 5.17 20.80 -3.20
C ALA A 52 4.05 21.62 -2.52
N LEU A 53 2.81 21.11 -2.52
CA LEU A 53 1.69 21.68 -1.75
C LEU A 53 1.77 21.39 -0.24
N GLY A 54 2.69 20.55 0.21
CA GLY A 54 2.89 20.27 1.64
C GLY A 54 2.01 19.14 2.19
N TYR A 55 1.46 18.28 1.34
CA TYR A 55 0.83 17.03 1.78
C TYR A 55 1.80 16.19 2.63
N LYS A 56 1.25 15.47 3.62
CA LYS A 56 2.05 14.66 4.56
C LYS A 56 2.18 13.19 4.17
N GLY A 57 1.54 12.78 3.10
CA GLY A 57 1.53 11.41 2.60
C GLY A 57 0.62 11.27 1.40
N VAL A 58 0.65 10.08 0.79
CA VAL A 58 -0.14 9.75 -0.39
C VAL A 58 -0.87 8.42 -0.21
N ILE A 59 -1.94 8.24 -0.96
CA ILE A 59 -2.69 6.99 -1.05
C ILE A 59 -2.67 6.48 -2.49
N VAL A 60 -2.35 5.20 -2.62
CA VAL A 60 -2.38 4.46 -3.88
C VAL A 60 -3.36 3.29 -3.76
N PRO A 61 -3.88 2.77 -4.89
CA PRO A 61 -4.71 1.57 -4.83
C PRO A 61 -3.97 0.38 -4.18
N GLY A 62 -4.69 -0.45 -3.42
CA GLY A 62 -4.20 -1.65 -2.74
C GLY A 62 -3.70 -2.77 -3.66
N ASN A 63 -3.74 -2.57 -4.98
CA ASN A 63 -3.13 -3.41 -5.99
C ASN A 63 -2.77 -2.59 -7.23
N ALA A 64 -1.68 -3.00 -7.90
CA ALA A 64 -1.25 -2.39 -9.15
C ALA A 64 -2.32 -2.47 -10.25
N PRO A 65 -2.30 -1.56 -11.24
CA PRO A 65 -3.08 -1.70 -12.46
C PRO A 65 -2.96 -3.09 -13.09
N LYS A 66 -4.05 -3.54 -13.72
CA LYS A 66 -4.11 -4.88 -14.29
C LYS A 66 -2.99 -5.09 -15.31
N GLY A 67 -2.18 -6.12 -15.08
CA GLY A 67 -1.06 -6.47 -15.97
C GLY A 67 0.28 -5.84 -15.60
N THR A 68 0.32 -5.03 -14.53
CA THR A 68 1.56 -4.51 -13.95
C THR A 68 1.70 -4.95 -12.50
N ARG A 69 2.88 -4.69 -11.94
CA ARG A 69 3.25 -4.84 -10.54
C ARG A 69 3.84 -3.51 -10.08
N TYR A 70 3.55 -3.09 -8.87
CA TYR A 70 4.26 -2.01 -8.20
C TYR A 70 5.78 -2.21 -8.04
N SER A 71 6.30 -3.44 -8.15
CA SER A 71 7.73 -3.73 -8.27
C SER A 71 8.30 -3.53 -9.67
N ASP A 72 7.48 -3.30 -10.70
CA ASP A 72 7.97 -3.03 -12.05
C ASP A 72 8.67 -1.66 -12.09
N GLU A 73 9.72 -1.55 -12.91
CA GLU A 73 10.61 -0.37 -12.99
C GLU A 73 9.87 0.95 -13.26
N VAL A 74 8.69 0.88 -13.91
CA VAL A 74 7.88 2.05 -14.24
C VAL A 74 7.36 2.80 -12.98
N TYR A 75 7.28 2.12 -11.84
CA TYR A 75 6.88 2.73 -10.56
C TYR A 75 8.07 3.15 -9.69
N GLU A 76 9.30 2.78 -10.06
CA GLU A 76 10.50 3.07 -9.28
C GLU A 76 10.68 4.57 -8.95
N PRO A 77 10.45 5.52 -9.88
CA PRO A 77 10.58 6.95 -9.56
C PRO A 77 9.59 7.43 -8.49
N ILE A 78 8.40 6.83 -8.43
CA ILE A 78 7.37 7.17 -7.44
C ILE A 78 7.84 6.75 -6.05
N TRP A 79 8.44 5.56 -5.92
CA TRP A 79 8.98 5.08 -4.64
C TRP A 79 10.18 5.92 -4.18
N ALA A 80 11.07 6.27 -5.12
CA ALA A 80 12.23 7.11 -4.83
C ALA A 80 11.80 8.49 -4.30
N LEU A 81 10.84 9.16 -4.98
CA LEU A 81 10.37 10.47 -4.54
C LEU A 81 9.56 10.39 -3.24
N ALA A 82 8.74 9.35 -3.06
CA ALA A 82 8.01 9.16 -1.81
C ALA A 82 8.97 8.97 -0.62
N GLU A 83 10.07 8.23 -0.82
CA GLU A 83 11.14 8.10 0.18
C GLU A 83 11.85 9.44 0.44
N GLU A 84 12.29 10.14 -0.62
CA GLU A 84 12.99 11.43 -0.52
C GLU A 84 12.13 12.47 0.23
N ALA A 85 10.84 12.53 -0.08
CA ALA A 85 9.88 13.43 0.57
C ALA A 85 9.46 12.96 1.97
N SER A 86 9.94 11.79 2.43
CA SER A 86 9.48 11.14 3.67
C SER A 86 7.96 10.98 3.72
N ALA A 87 7.34 10.76 2.57
CA ALA A 87 5.90 10.66 2.39
C ALA A 87 5.45 9.20 2.57
N PRO A 88 4.65 8.88 3.60
CA PRO A 88 4.07 7.55 3.73
C PRO A 88 3.12 7.26 2.56
N VAL A 89 3.29 6.08 1.97
CA VAL A 89 2.41 5.53 0.94
C VAL A 89 1.39 4.63 1.62
N SER A 90 0.14 5.04 1.57
CA SER A 90 -0.97 4.32 2.20
C SER A 90 -1.73 3.48 1.17
N PHE A 91 -2.20 2.32 1.61
CA PHE A 91 -3.17 1.48 0.93
C PHE A 91 -4.40 1.41 1.83
N HIS A 92 -5.58 1.69 1.30
CA HIS A 92 -6.81 1.66 2.09
C HIS A 92 -7.74 0.55 1.63
N VAL A 93 -8.49 -0.05 2.55
CA VAL A 93 -9.52 -1.03 2.21
C VAL A 93 -10.50 -0.45 1.19
N GLY A 94 -10.95 -1.26 0.24
CA GLY A 94 -11.87 -0.83 -0.83
C GLY A 94 -11.23 0.00 -1.96
N CYS A 95 -10.04 0.58 -1.76
CA CYS A 95 -9.33 1.30 -2.82
C CYS A 95 -8.52 0.32 -3.67
N THR A 96 -9.06 -0.18 -4.78
CA THR A 96 -8.37 -1.14 -5.67
C THR A 96 -8.27 -0.60 -7.10
N SER A 97 -7.16 -0.90 -7.79
CA SER A 97 -7.00 -0.48 -9.20
C SER A 97 -7.83 -1.36 -10.13
N HIS A 98 -7.97 -2.63 -9.76
CA HIS A 98 -8.91 -3.56 -10.36
C HIS A 98 -9.41 -4.59 -9.34
N SER A 99 -10.65 -5.03 -9.50
CA SER A 99 -11.22 -6.13 -8.73
C SER A 99 -11.27 -7.41 -9.58
N PRO A 100 -10.72 -8.55 -9.12
CA PRO A 100 -10.87 -9.83 -9.81
C PRO A 100 -12.33 -10.31 -9.80
N PRO A 101 -12.72 -11.25 -10.68
CA PRO A 101 -14.11 -11.69 -10.80
C PRO A 101 -14.75 -12.18 -9.50
N TRP A 102 -14.04 -13.01 -8.73
CA TRP A 102 -14.52 -13.53 -7.44
C TRP A 102 -14.80 -12.42 -6.41
N LEU A 103 -13.97 -11.37 -6.38
CA LEU A 103 -14.16 -10.24 -5.48
C LEU A 103 -15.39 -9.40 -5.86
N LYS A 104 -15.63 -9.25 -7.18
CA LYS A 104 -16.83 -8.57 -7.69
C LYS A 104 -18.10 -9.35 -7.38
N GLU A 105 -18.03 -10.67 -7.46
CA GLU A 105 -19.13 -11.55 -7.09
C GLU A 105 -19.47 -11.37 -5.61
N TRP A 106 -18.50 -11.52 -4.70
CA TRP A 106 -18.73 -11.31 -3.27
C TRP A 106 -19.23 -9.91 -2.93
N ALA A 107 -18.70 -8.88 -3.58
CA ALA A 107 -19.22 -7.52 -3.40
C ALA A 107 -20.70 -7.36 -3.79
N ALA A 108 -21.20 -8.19 -4.71
CA ALA A 108 -22.59 -8.18 -5.13
C ALA A 108 -23.49 -9.15 -4.35
N THR A 109 -22.95 -10.25 -3.81
CA THR A 109 -23.76 -11.37 -3.30
C THR A 109 -23.42 -11.79 -1.87
N ASP A 110 -22.23 -11.48 -1.36
CA ASP A 110 -21.74 -11.98 -0.08
C ASP A 110 -20.79 -10.97 0.60
N SER A 111 -21.38 -10.02 1.31
CA SER A 111 -20.63 -9.01 2.08
C SER A 111 -19.81 -9.60 3.23
N ILE A 112 -20.18 -10.78 3.75
CA ILE A 112 -19.43 -11.44 4.82
C ILE A 112 -18.15 -12.04 4.26
N ALA A 113 -18.22 -12.74 3.12
CA ALA A 113 -17.05 -13.25 2.44
C ALA A 113 -16.13 -12.12 1.98
N LEU A 114 -16.69 -11.01 1.48
CA LEU A 114 -15.92 -9.82 1.14
C LEU A 114 -15.17 -9.26 2.36
N TYR A 115 -15.89 -8.99 3.45
CA TYR A 115 -15.32 -8.37 4.64
C TYR A 115 -14.28 -9.27 5.32
N GLY A 116 -14.54 -10.58 5.43
CA GLY A 116 -13.61 -11.54 6.01
C GLY A 116 -12.32 -11.77 5.21
N ASN A 117 -12.25 -11.29 3.96
CA ASN A 117 -11.09 -11.44 3.07
C ASN A 117 -10.54 -10.10 2.55
N THR A 118 -10.83 -8.98 3.23
CA THR A 118 -10.41 -7.62 2.80
C THR A 118 -8.91 -7.51 2.54
N ALA A 119 -8.08 -8.16 3.36
CA ALA A 119 -6.62 -8.11 3.23
C ALA A 119 -6.05 -8.87 2.01
N ALA A 120 -6.83 -9.70 1.31
CA ALA A 120 -6.31 -10.62 0.30
C ALA A 120 -5.51 -9.94 -0.83
N LEU A 121 -5.97 -8.77 -1.31
CA LEU A 121 -5.27 -8.04 -2.37
C LEU A 121 -4.03 -7.32 -1.86
N VAL A 122 -4.12 -6.63 -0.71
CA VAL A 122 -2.99 -5.86 -0.17
C VAL A 122 -1.86 -6.78 0.29
N GLN A 123 -2.16 -8.00 0.74
CA GLN A 123 -1.15 -9.03 1.02
C GLN A 123 -0.27 -9.34 -0.18
N VAL A 124 -0.85 -9.44 -1.38
CA VAL A 124 -0.07 -9.66 -2.61
C VAL A 124 0.83 -8.46 -2.90
N THR A 125 0.29 -7.25 -2.76
CA THR A 125 1.05 -6.01 -2.95
C THR A 125 2.18 -5.86 -1.96
N LEU A 126 1.99 -6.18 -0.68
CA LEU A 126 3.05 -6.11 0.31
C LEU A 126 4.14 -7.16 0.06
N VAL A 127 3.78 -8.40 -0.32
CA VAL A 127 4.77 -9.41 -0.74
C VAL A 127 5.62 -8.86 -1.87
N GLU A 128 4.99 -8.24 -2.85
CA GLU A 128 5.68 -7.69 -4.01
C GLU A 128 6.65 -6.56 -3.62
N LEU A 129 6.21 -5.61 -2.81
CA LEU A 129 7.04 -4.49 -2.36
C LEU A 129 8.19 -4.95 -1.44
N MET A 130 7.92 -5.89 -0.52
CA MET A 130 8.90 -6.38 0.44
C MET A 130 9.89 -7.39 -0.17
N CYS A 131 9.40 -8.29 -1.03
CA CYS A 131 10.16 -9.44 -1.49
C CYS A 131 10.77 -9.27 -2.89
N HIS A 132 10.29 -8.32 -3.69
CA HIS A 132 10.80 -8.06 -5.05
C HIS A 132 11.65 -6.77 -5.13
N GLY A 133 12.25 -6.38 -4.00
CA GLY A 133 13.36 -5.42 -3.96
C GLY A 133 12.98 -3.95 -3.82
N VAL A 134 11.69 -3.57 -3.78
CA VAL A 134 11.32 -2.15 -3.58
C VAL A 134 11.75 -1.70 -2.18
N CYS A 135 11.39 -2.43 -1.13
CA CYS A 135 11.81 -2.12 0.24
C CYS A 135 13.33 -2.25 0.47
N GLU A 136 14.02 -3.01 -0.37
CA GLU A 136 15.49 -3.11 -0.33
C GLU A 136 16.15 -1.87 -0.95
N ARG A 137 15.64 -1.40 -2.10
CA ARG A 137 16.17 -0.21 -2.80
C ARG A 137 15.82 1.09 -2.09
N HIS A 138 14.65 1.15 -1.44
CA HIS A 138 14.14 2.31 -0.70
C HIS A 138 13.96 1.96 0.78
N PRO A 139 15.03 1.83 1.57
CA PRO A 139 14.97 1.32 2.95
C PRO A 139 14.26 2.25 3.96
N ASN A 140 14.07 3.52 3.62
CA ASN A 140 13.38 4.53 4.43
C ASN A 140 11.94 4.78 3.98
N LEU A 141 11.51 4.23 2.83
CA LEU A 141 10.11 4.30 2.39
C LEU A 141 9.17 3.77 3.47
N LYS A 142 8.06 4.48 3.70
CA LYS A 142 7.04 4.14 4.68
C LYS A 142 5.77 3.67 3.98
N LEU A 143 5.31 2.47 4.33
CA LEU A 143 4.11 1.84 3.78
C LEU A 143 3.06 1.72 4.89
N VAL A 144 1.83 2.15 4.63
CA VAL A 144 0.73 2.10 5.62
C VAL A 144 -0.41 1.26 5.06
N VAL A 145 -0.82 0.22 5.78
CA VAL A 145 -2.07 -0.50 5.49
C VAL A 145 -3.19 0.02 6.38
N ALA A 146 -4.12 0.73 5.76
CA ALA A 146 -5.22 1.41 6.42
C ALA A 146 -6.55 0.64 6.25
N GLU A 147 -7.20 0.39 7.38
CA GLU A 147 -8.50 -0.27 7.56
C GLU A 147 -8.49 -1.77 7.18
N PHE A 148 -7.33 -2.42 7.34
CA PHE A 148 -7.18 -3.86 7.13
C PHE A 148 -7.11 -4.68 8.43
N ASN A 149 -7.16 -4.01 9.58
CA ASN A 149 -6.77 -4.61 10.87
C ASN A 149 -5.33 -5.20 10.79
N ALA A 150 -4.84 -5.83 11.85
CA ALA A 150 -3.43 -6.26 11.91
C ALA A 150 -3.21 -7.69 12.44
N GLY A 151 -4.22 -8.36 12.98
CA GLY A 151 -4.06 -9.68 13.60
C GLY A 151 -3.62 -10.76 12.62
N TRP A 152 -3.89 -10.58 11.32
CA TRP A 152 -3.42 -11.48 10.26
C TRP A 152 -1.91 -11.36 9.99
N ILE A 153 -1.29 -10.23 10.34
CA ILE A 153 0.08 -9.86 9.94
C ILE A 153 1.09 -10.79 10.60
N ALA A 154 0.94 -11.10 11.89
CA ALA A 154 1.87 -11.97 12.62
C ALA A 154 2.06 -13.31 11.93
N TYR A 155 0.95 -14.03 11.67
CA TYR A 155 0.98 -15.30 10.96
C TYR A 155 1.43 -15.14 9.51
N TRP A 156 0.99 -14.08 8.83
CA TRP A 156 1.32 -13.84 7.42
C TRP A 156 2.82 -13.59 7.20
N LEU A 157 3.49 -12.84 8.08
CA LEU A 157 4.95 -12.63 8.02
C LEU A 157 5.71 -13.96 8.11
N GLU A 158 5.32 -14.85 9.03
CA GLU A 158 5.90 -16.19 9.15
C GLU A 158 5.71 -16.99 7.85
N ARG A 159 4.51 -16.93 7.26
CA ARG A 159 4.19 -17.67 6.04
C ARG A 159 5.00 -17.19 4.84
N ILE A 160 5.26 -15.90 4.72
CA ILE A 160 6.09 -15.35 3.64
C ILE A 160 7.55 -15.70 3.85
N ASP A 161 8.07 -15.58 5.07
CA ASP A 161 9.47 -15.94 5.36
C ASP A 161 9.74 -17.40 4.99
N GLN A 162 8.84 -18.32 5.39
CA GLN A 162 8.92 -19.73 5.01
C GLN A 162 8.84 -19.94 3.49
N ALA A 163 7.89 -19.26 2.82
CA ALA A 163 7.72 -19.38 1.38
C ALA A 163 8.96 -18.87 0.63
N TRP A 164 9.47 -17.69 0.98
CA TRP A 164 10.61 -17.09 0.29
C TRP A 164 11.87 -17.96 0.42
N LYS A 165 12.15 -18.47 1.63
CA LYS A 165 13.26 -19.41 1.86
C LYS A 165 13.10 -20.70 1.06
N ARG A 166 11.90 -21.29 1.05
CA ARG A 166 11.61 -22.52 0.31
C ARG A 166 11.74 -22.32 -1.19
N GLU A 167 11.06 -21.33 -1.76
CA GLU A 167 11.03 -21.09 -3.20
C GLU A 167 12.40 -20.70 -3.74
N HIS A 168 13.20 -19.90 -3.01
CA HIS A 168 14.59 -19.62 -3.40
C HIS A 168 15.46 -20.87 -3.38
N GLY A 169 15.27 -21.76 -2.39
CA GLY A 169 15.98 -23.04 -2.33
C GLY A 169 15.72 -23.95 -3.54
N THR A 170 14.51 -23.90 -4.10
CA THR A 170 14.11 -24.67 -5.29
C THR A 170 14.34 -23.93 -6.61
N ASN A 171 14.44 -22.60 -6.57
CA ASN A 171 14.67 -21.73 -7.72
C ASN A 171 15.66 -20.60 -7.34
N PRO A 172 16.98 -20.84 -7.47
CA PRO A 172 18.01 -19.87 -7.10
C PRO A 172 17.98 -18.56 -7.91
N GLY A 173 17.21 -18.50 -9.01
CA GLY A 173 16.97 -17.27 -9.77
C GLY A 173 16.01 -16.29 -9.08
N MET A 174 15.32 -16.71 -8.01
CA MET A 174 14.51 -15.82 -7.18
C MET A 174 15.38 -14.91 -6.31
N PRO A 175 14.89 -13.71 -5.92
CA PRO A 175 15.59 -12.84 -4.99
C PRO A 175 16.04 -13.58 -3.73
N LYS A 176 17.24 -13.26 -3.26
CA LYS A 176 17.78 -13.87 -2.03
C LYS A 176 16.89 -13.48 -0.84
N PRO A 177 16.42 -14.45 -0.03
CA PRO A 177 15.60 -14.17 1.13
C PRO A 177 16.29 -13.22 2.12
N GLN A 178 15.55 -12.22 2.56
CA GLN A 178 15.89 -11.37 3.70
C GLN A 178 14.95 -11.68 4.87
N ASN A 179 15.22 -11.10 6.04
CA ASN A 179 14.31 -11.22 7.17
C ASN A 179 13.06 -10.35 6.93
N VAL A 180 11.93 -11.00 6.65
CA VAL A 180 10.65 -10.33 6.34
C VAL A 180 10.15 -9.50 7.52
N HIS A 181 10.38 -9.97 8.76
CA HIS A 181 10.02 -9.20 9.96
C HIS A 181 10.87 -7.93 10.11
N GLU A 182 12.16 -7.98 9.77
CA GLU A 182 13.01 -6.78 9.78
C GLU A 182 12.59 -5.77 8.71
N ILE A 183 12.19 -6.23 7.52
CA ILE A 183 11.64 -5.34 6.48
C ILE A 183 10.33 -4.70 6.97
N TRP A 184 9.43 -5.50 7.54
CA TRP A 184 8.17 -5.02 8.10
C TRP A 184 8.41 -3.95 9.17
N GLN A 185 9.18 -4.26 10.20
CA GLN A 185 9.49 -3.35 11.30
C GLN A 185 10.34 -2.14 10.88
N ARG A 186 10.96 -2.15 9.70
CA ARG A 186 11.66 -0.98 9.20
C ARG A 186 10.70 0.01 8.53
N GLN A 187 9.67 -0.48 7.84
CA GLN A 187 8.98 0.29 6.79
C GLN A 187 7.46 0.24 6.80
N CYS A 188 6.87 -0.80 7.38
CA CYS A 188 5.43 -1.03 7.30
C CYS A 188 4.72 -0.62 8.59
N TYR A 189 3.48 -0.17 8.45
CA TYR A 189 2.59 0.22 9.54
C TYR A 189 1.17 -0.23 9.25
N ALA A 190 0.41 -0.56 10.29
CA ALA A 190 -1.00 -0.92 10.17
C ALA A 190 -1.83 -0.15 11.19
N ASN A 191 -3.02 0.30 10.80
CA ASN A 191 -4.00 0.74 11.77
C ASN A 191 -4.84 -0.45 12.28
N ILE A 192 -5.43 -0.27 13.45
CA ILE A 192 -6.38 -1.21 14.03
C ILE A 192 -7.64 -0.46 14.44
N GLU A 193 -8.76 -1.16 14.40
CA GLU A 193 -10.03 -0.68 14.95
C GLU A 193 -10.39 -1.56 16.15
N ASP A 194 -11.18 -2.61 15.92
CA ASP A 194 -11.58 -3.60 16.92
C ASP A 194 -10.89 -4.95 16.68
N ASP A 195 -9.58 -5.02 16.89
CA ASP A 195 -8.76 -6.21 16.59
C ASP A 195 -8.04 -6.77 17.82
N GLN A 196 -8.70 -7.69 18.52
CA GLN A 196 -8.11 -8.41 19.65
C GLN A 196 -6.91 -9.29 19.24
N ALA A 197 -6.93 -9.83 18.01
CA ALA A 197 -5.85 -10.69 17.55
C ALA A 197 -4.55 -9.88 17.42
N THR A 198 -4.61 -8.61 16.95
CA THR A 198 -3.44 -7.71 16.99
C THR A 198 -2.92 -7.54 18.41
N LEU A 199 -3.80 -7.26 19.38
CA LEU A 199 -3.35 -7.02 20.76
C LEU A 199 -2.60 -8.23 21.35
N HIS A 200 -3.01 -9.45 21.00
CA HIS A 200 -2.37 -10.70 21.43
C HIS A 200 -1.10 -11.05 20.65
N THR A 201 -0.90 -10.48 19.46
CA THR A 201 0.22 -10.83 18.57
C THR A 201 1.14 -9.65 18.26
N ARG A 202 0.94 -8.50 18.89
CA ARG A 202 1.68 -7.25 18.61
C ARG A 202 3.19 -7.40 18.70
N ASP A 203 3.70 -8.26 19.59
CA ASP A 203 5.15 -8.48 19.74
C ASP A 203 5.74 -9.19 18.52
N LEU A 204 4.95 -10.01 17.83
CA LEU A 204 5.33 -10.72 16.60
C LEU A 204 5.26 -9.79 15.37
N ILE A 205 4.38 -8.79 15.42
CA ILE A 205 4.21 -7.76 14.38
C ILE A 205 5.30 -6.68 14.53
N GLY A 206 5.50 -6.20 15.76
CA GLY A 206 6.36 -5.08 16.13
C GLY A 206 5.55 -3.97 16.80
N GLU A 207 5.75 -3.73 18.11
CA GLU A 207 4.89 -2.86 18.93
C GLU A 207 4.74 -1.39 18.47
N LYS A 208 5.59 -0.92 17.56
CA LYS A 208 5.60 0.45 17.03
C LYS A 208 5.07 0.58 15.59
N HIS A 209 4.51 -0.50 15.05
CA HIS A 209 4.19 -0.66 13.63
C HIS A 209 2.73 -1.01 13.42
#